data_AF-A0A0W8DA88-F1
#
_entry.id   AF-A0A0W8DA88-F1
#
_cell.length_a   1.000
_cell.length_b   1.000
_cell.length_c   1.000
_cell.angle_alpha   90.00
_cell.angle_beta   90.00
_cell.angle_gamma   90.00
#
_symmetry.space_group_name_H-M   'P 1'
#
loop_
_entity.id
_entity.type
_entity.pdbx_description
1 polymer ?
#
loop_
_entity_poly.entity_id
_entity_poly.type
_entity_poly.pdbx_seq_one_letter_code
_entity_poly.pdbx_strand_id
1 'polypeptide(L)'
;MVFVNYGGGGFAVFTHSIWDGLTIADLVFPWFAWILGFSVFLSSDSSRETSKLEAFSRIGQRTVKLFVLGLFINNGDTWSEWRIPGVLQALSFAHLIVAVADWFLPLHDRRRTSLYRVLVWHLILGVLPLILVNLLLTFTLHVPGCPAGYIGPGGQADGGVYRNCTGGAHLYVDSLVFGLHHIFQTPTCQQRYQTGPYDPEGLLNWIMVATTAYLGYLQAALLTITLEQSQSRQLRLLTVCGSGLILSGIHEVCQYFAPFAAKPLQTGERLPQFELLLYNLVGLFTWIIVAQWMDLQKIFIKV
;
A
#
# COMPACT_ATOMS: atom_id res chain seq x y z
N MET A 1 -0.47 7.36 11.48
CA MET A 1 0.81 7.58 10.79
C MET A 1 1.75 8.43 11.61
N VAL A 2 1.52 9.74 11.73
CA VAL A 2 2.36 10.65 12.54
C VAL A 2 2.66 10.08 13.93
N PHE A 3 1.64 9.68 14.69
CA PHE A 3 1.82 9.11 16.03
C PHE A 3 2.78 7.90 16.07
N VAL A 4 2.71 7.02 15.07
CA VAL A 4 3.54 5.81 14.96
C VAL A 4 4.97 6.18 14.58
N ASN A 5 5.14 7.10 13.62
CA ASN A 5 6.46 7.59 13.18
C ASN A 5 7.23 8.31 14.29
N TYR A 6 6.52 8.93 15.25
CA TYR A 6 7.12 9.54 16.44
C TYR A 6 7.24 8.57 17.65
N GLY A 7 7.27 7.26 17.39
CA GLY A 7 7.56 6.24 18.41
C GLY A 7 6.34 5.72 19.16
N GLY A 8 5.12 6.04 18.71
CA GLY A 8 3.89 5.39 19.18
C GLY A 8 3.63 5.48 20.68
N GLY A 9 4.18 6.50 21.35
CA GLY A 9 4.10 6.65 22.81
C GLY A 9 4.84 5.59 23.63
N GLY A 10 5.74 4.81 23.00
CA GLY A 10 6.49 3.73 23.65
C GLY A 10 5.72 2.41 23.79
N PHE A 11 4.51 2.31 23.23
CA PHE A 11 3.77 1.06 23.22
C PHE A 11 4.31 0.10 22.16
N ALA A 12 4.65 -1.13 22.58
CA ALA A 12 5.16 -2.19 21.71
C ALA A 12 4.22 -2.57 20.55
N VAL A 13 2.92 -2.25 20.67
CA VAL A 13 1.93 -2.51 19.60
C VAL A 13 2.13 -1.58 18.39
N PHE A 14 2.71 -0.40 18.60
CA PHE A 14 2.94 0.61 17.56
C PHE A 14 4.39 0.67 17.08
N THR A 15 5.23 -0.30 17.45
CA THR A 15 6.58 -0.41 16.89
C THR A 15 6.53 -1.16 15.57
N HIS A 16 7.26 -0.67 14.56
CA HIS A 16 7.38 -1.34 13.27
C HIS A 16 8.17 -2.65 13.40
N SER A 17 7.87 -3.61 12.52
CA SER A 17 8.71 -4.78 12.34
C SER A 17 10.10 -4.38 11.83
N ILE A 18 11.11 -5.18 12.16
CA ILE A 18 12.52 -4.85 11.81
C ILE A 18 12.80 -5.12 10.33
N TRP A 19 12.25 -6.22 9.79
CA TRP A 19 12.33 -6.57 8.37
C TRP A 19 11.14 -7.44 7.98
N ASP A 20 11.18 -8.71 8.41
CA ASP A 20 10.06 -9.63 8.29
C ASP A 20 9.17 -9.56 9.53
N GLY A 21 7.87 -9.60 9.32
CA GLY A 21 6.85 -9.51 10.36
C GLY A 21 5.79 -8.48 10.00
N LEU A 22 4.74 -8.41 10.82
CA LEU A 22 3.72 -7.40 10.65
C LEU A 22 3.23 -6.89 11.99
N THR A 23 3.22 -5.58 12.16
CA THR A 23 2.61 -4.95 13.33
C THR A 23 1.45 -4.04 12.91
N ILE A 24 0.67 -3.57 13.89
CA ILE A 24 -0.45 -2.66 13.60
C ILE A 24 0.05 -1.37 12.94
N ALA A 25 1.27 -0.95 13.29
CA ALA A 25 1.94 0.20 12.70
C ALA A 25 2.11 0.07 11.17
N ASP A 26 2.45 -1.12 10.69
CA ASP A 26 2.76 -1.40 9.28
C ASP A 26 1.52 -1.36 8.36
N LEU A 27 0.33 -1.53 8.94
CA LEU A 27 -0.95 -1.58 8.23
C LEU A 27 -1.56 -0.23 7.91
N VAL A 28 -1.26 0.76 8.74
CA VAL A 28 -1.88 2.07 8.64
C VAL A 28 -1.62 2.67 7.25
N PHE A 29 -0.45 2.37 6.66
CA PHE A 29 -0.09 2.85 5.34
C PHE A 29 -0.95 2.27 4.21
N PRO A 30 -1.02 0.93 4.03
CA PRO A 30 -1.96 0.31 3.09
C PRO A 30 -3.39 0.81 3.21
N TRP A 31 -3.89 1.05 4.42
CA TRP A 31 -5.26 1.55 4.62
C TRP A 31 -5.47 2.94 4.05
N PHE A 32 -4.51 3.86 4.25
CA PHE A 32 -4.58 5.18 3.63
C PHE A 32 -4.55 5.09 2.10
N ALA A 33 -3.69 4.23 1.54
CA ALA A 33 -3.63 4.02 0.10
C ALA A 33 -4.96 3.47 -0.44
N TRP A 34 -5.53 2.48 0.23
CA TRP A 34 -6.81 1.88 -0.14
C TRP A 34 -7.96 2.90 -0.12
N ILE A 35 -8.10 3.67 0.97
CA ILE A 35 -9.14 4.71 1.10
C ILE A 35 -8.96 5.80 0.03
N LEU A 36 -7.71 6.17 -0.27
CA LEU A 36 -7.41 7.13 -1.32
C LEU A 36 -8.02 6.68 -2.65
N GLY A 37 -7.77 5.45 -3.09
CA GLY A 37 -8.35 4.95 -4.34
C GLY A 37 -9.86 4.76 -4.30
N PHE A 38 -10.41 4.34 -3.16
CA PHE A 38 -11.86 4.29 -2.93
C PHE A 38 -12.49 5.69 -3.13
N SER A 39 -11.86 6.74 -2.59
CA SER A 39 -12.32 8.12 -2.73
C SER A 39 -12.24 8.64 -4.17
N VAL A 40 -11.23 8.20 -4.95
CA VAL A 40 -11.10 8.57 -6.36
C VAL A 40 -12.33 8.09 -7.15
N PHE A 41 -12.74 6.84 -6.96
CA PHE A 41 -13.93 6.29 -7.62
C PHE A 41 -15.20 7.10 -7.30
N LEU A 42 -15.43 7.42 -6.02
CA LEU A 42 -16.60 8.21 -5.61
C LEU A 42 -16.59 9.63 -6.19
N SER A 43 -15.41 10.23 -6.39
CA SER A 43 -15.26 11.57 -6.96
C SER A 43 -15.22 11.63 -8.50
N SER A 44 -15.33 10.48 -9.18
CA SER A 44 -15.18 10.38 -10.63
C SER A 44 -16.30 11.10 -11.40
N ASP A 45 -17.55 11.00 -10.93
CA ASP A 45 -18.71 11.61 -11.59
C ASP A 45 -18.60 13.14 -11.70
N SER A 46 -18.24 13.81 -10.60
CA SER A 46 -18.13 15.29 -10.56
C SER A 46 -16.94 15.81 -11.37
N SER A 47 -15.95 14.96 -11.64
CA SER A 47 -14.77 15.32 -12.42
C SER A 47 -15.05 15.26 -13.93
N ARG A 48 -15.99 14.42 -14.37
CA ARG A 48 -16.30 14.18 -15.79
C ARG A 48 -17.26 15.21 -16.42
N GLU A 49 -17.94 16.01 -15.61
CA GLU A 49 -18.77 17.13 -16.08
C GLU A 49 -17.93 18.35 -16.54
N THR A 50 -16.61 18.27 -16.43
CA THR A 50 -15.70 19.41 -16.65
C THR A 50 -14.72 19.17 -17.78
N SER A 51 -14.12 20.26 -18.29
CA SER A 51 -13.23 20.17 -19.45
C SER A 51 -12.00 19.29 -19.16
N LYS A 52 -11.49 18.59 -20.18
CA LYS A 52 -10.33 17.68 -20.04
C LYS A 52 -9.15 18.37 -19.33
N LEU A 53 -8.82 19.59 -19.75
CA LEU A 53 -7.71 20.37 -19.18
C LEU A 53 -7.93 20.70 -17.70
N GLU A 54 -9.17 20.98 -17.31
CA GLU A 54 -9.50 21.32 -15.93
C GLU A 54 -9.42 20.09 -15.02
N ALA A 55 -9.89 18.93 -15.48
CA ALA A 55 -9.75 17.67 -14.76
C ALA A 55 -8.27 17.31 -14.53
N PHE A 56 -7.44 17.36 -15.57
CA PHE A 56 -5.99 17.12 -15.45
C PHE A 56 -5.30 18.15 -14.56
N SER A 57 -5.70 19.43 -14.64
CA SER A 57 -5.17 20.48 -13.76
C SER A 57 -5.51 20.21 -12.29
N ARG A 58 -6.74 19.78 -11.98
CA ARG A 58 -7.14 19.43 -10.60
C ARG A 58 -6.36 18.24 -10.06
N ILE A 59 -6.23 17.17 -10.85
CA ILE A 59 -5.44 15.97 -10.49
C ILE A 59 -3.98 16.37 -10.26
N GLY A 60 -3.40 17.15 -11.17
CA GLY A 60 -2.03 17.65 -11.09
C GLY A 60 -1.80 18.51 -9.84
N GLN A 61 -2.68 19.49 -9.57
CA GLN A 61 -2.59 20.34 -8.39
C GLN A 61 -2.67 19.54 -7.09
N ARG A 62 -3.57 18.55 -6.99
CA ARG A 62 -3.68 17.71 -5.79
C ARG A 62 -2.43 16.84 -5.59
N THR A 63 -1.91 16.27 -6.68
CA THR A 63 -0.67 15.47 -6.68
C THR A 63 0.52 16.33 -6.22
N VAL A 64 0.71 17.51 -6.82
CA VAL A 64 1.81 18.42 -6.48
C VAL A 64 1.70 18.92 -5.04
N LYS A 65 0.51 19.32 -4.58
CA LYS A 65 0.29 19.76 -3.20
C LYS A 65 0.65 18.67 -2.18
N LEU A 66 0.21 17.43 -2.42
CA LEU A 66 0.53 16.30 -1.54
C LEU A 66 2.03 15.97 -1.56
N PHE A 67 2.65 15.98 -2.74
CA PHE A 67 4.08 15.70 -2.88
C PHE A 67 4.94 16.76 -2.17
N VAL A 68 4.66 18.05 -2.40
CA VAL A 68 5.39 19.17 -1.78
C VAL A 68 5.17 19.19 -0.27
N LEU A 69 3.92 18.99 0.19
CA LEU A 69 3.63 18.88 1.62
C LEU A 69 4.43 17.74 2.27
N GLY A 70 4.55 16.60 1.58
CA GLY A 70 5.36 15.47 2.01
C GLY A 70 6.83 15.82 2.21
N LEU A 71 7.41 16.58 1.28
CA LEU A 71 8.82 17.00 1.38
C LEU A 71 9.06 17.88 2.61
N PHE A 72 8.15 18.82 2.92
CA PHE A 72 8.28 19.68 4.09
C PHE A 72 7.99 18.98 5.41
N ILE A 73 7.13 17.96 5.44
CA ILE A 73 6.84 17.21 6.68
C ILE A 73 7.96 16.23 7.01
N ASN A 74 8.55 15.58 6.00
CA ASN A 74 9.58 14.57 6.20
C ASN A 74 10.95 15.18 6.54
N ASN A 75 11.18 16.45 6.20
CA ASN A 75 12.49 17.09 6.27
C ASN A 75 12.47 18.32 7.19
N GLY A 76 13.55 18.48 7.96
CA GLY A 76 13.82 19.71 8.70
C GLY A 76 14.60 20.73 7.87
N ASP A 77 15.28 21.65 8.57
CA ASP A 77 15.91 22.84 7.97
C ASP A 77 17.17 22.56 7.11
N THR A 78 17.65 21.31 7.05
CA THR A 78 18.91 20.96 6.37
C THR A 78 18.66 20.39 4.97
N TRP A 79 18.76 21.26 3.95
CA TRP A 79 18.43 20.99 2.54
C TRP A 79 19.30 19.92 1.86
N SER A 80 20.53 19.69 2.32
CA SER A 80 21.48 18.75 1.68
C SER A 80 21.17 17.27 1.93
N GLU A 81 20.37 16.96 2.95
CA GLU A 81 20.03 15.59 3.36
C GLU A 81 18.53 15.33 3.27
N TRP A 82 17.83 16.07 2.39
CA TRP A 82 16.40 15.92 2.23
C TRP A 82 16.04 14.52 1.75
N ARG A 83 15.27 13.80 2.57
CA ARG A 83 14.61 12.55 2.24
C ARG A 83 13.51 12.82 1.22
N ILE A 84 13.69 12.32 0.00
CA ILE A 84 12.73 12.46 -1.11
C ILE A 84 11.61 11.42 -1.00
N PRO A 85 11.89 10.11 -0.91
CA PRO A 85 10.85 9.10 -0.71
C PRO A 85 10.12 9.26 0.62
N GLY A 86 8.82 9.02 0.60
CA GLY A 86 8.01 9.13 1.79
C GLY A 86 6.55 8.71 1.58
N VAL A 87 5.83 8.52 2.70
CA VAL A 87 4.39 8.17 2.71
C VAL A 87 3.56 9.09 1.81
N LEU A 88 3.72 10.41 1.93
CA LEU A 88 2.90 11.38 1.19
C LEU A 88 3.26 11.43 -0.29
N GLN A 89 4.53 11.23 -0.63
CA GLN A 89 5.01 11.12 -2.00
C GLN A 89 4.43 9.88 -2.66
N ALA A 90 4.47 8.74 -1.97
CA ALA A 90 3.87 7.49 -2.42
C ALA A 90 2.35 7.60 -2.61
N LEU A 91 1.63 8.25 -1.69
CA LEU A 91 0.19 8.52 -1.83
C LEU A 91 -0.11 9.48 -2.98
N SER A 92 0.72 10.50 -3.20
CA SER A 92 0.56 11.42 -4.32
C SER A 92 0.74 10.69 -5.67
N PHE A 93 1.73 9.81 -5.77
CA PHE A 93 1.96 8.97 -6.94
C PHE A 93 0.80 8.01 -7.18
N ALA A 94 0.35 7.31 -6.13
CA ALA A 94 -0.81 6.43 -6.19
C ALA A 94 -2.08 7.17 -6.65
N HIS A 95 -2.32 8.37 -6.12
CA HIS A 95 -3.44 9.21 -6.53
C HIS A 95 -3.38 9.54 -8.02
N LEU A 96 -2.21 9.98 -8.51
CA LEU A 96 -2.00 10.31 -9.91
C LEU A 96 -2.30 9.11 -10.81
N ILE A 97 -1.72 7.94 -10.52
CA ILE A 97 -1.92 6.73 -11.33
C ILE A 97 -3.38 6.33 -11.38
N VAL A 98 -4.05 6.24 -10.22
CA VAL A 98 -5.45 5.80 -10.16
C VAL A 98 -6.40 6.82 -10.81
N ALA A 99 -6.21 8.12 -10.57
CA ALA A 99 -7.05 9.17 -11.15
C ALA A 99 -6.85 9.30 -12.66
N VAL A 100 -5.62 9.16 -13.15
CA VAL A 100 -5.32 9.13 -14.59
C VAL A 100 -5.95 7.90 -15.23
N ALA A 101 -5.81 6.72 -14.61
CA ALA A 101 -6.43 5.50 -15.12
C ALA A 101 -7.96 5.58 -15.14
N ASP A 102 -8.60 6.11 -14.09
CA ASP A 102 -10.04 6.37 -14.04
C ASP A 102 -10.52 7.31 -15.15
N TRP A 103 -9.69 8.31 -15.51
CA TRP A 103 -10.02 9.23 -16.60
C TRP A 103 -9.89 8.59 -17.98
N PHE A 104 -8.79 7.87 -18.23
CA PHE A 104 -8.49 7.26 -19.53
C PHE A 104 -9.34 6.03 -19.81
N LEU A 105 -9.64 5.23 -18.78
CA LEU A 105 -10.48 4.05 -18.91
C LEU A 105 -11.94 4.50 -18.81
N PRO A 106 -12.73 4.43 -19.89
CA PRO A 106 -14.10 4.90 -19.84
C PRO A 106 -14.92 3.98 -18.91
N LEU A 107 -15.42 4.55 -17.81
CA LEU A 107 -16.69 4.13 -17.20
C LEU A 107 -17.80 4.39 -18.24
N HIS A 108 -17.91 3.52 -19.22
CA HIS A 108 -18.88 3.66 -20.30
C HIS A 108 -20.25 3.33 -19.74
N ASP A 109 -21.06 4.33 -19.43
CA ASP A 109 -22.49 4.23 -19.14
C ASP A 109 -22.85 3.27 -17.97
N ARG A 110 -23.43 3.80 -16.88
CA ARG A 110 -23.78 3.05 -15.65
C ARG A 110 -24.82 1.94 -15.84
N ARG A 111 -25.14 1.53 -17.07
CA ARG A 111 -25.83 0.28 -17.34
C ARG A 111 -24.98 -0.89 -16.83
N ARG A 112 -25.56 -1.65 -15.89
CA ARG A 112 -24.99 -2.80 -15.17
C ARG A 112 -24.08 -3.74 -15.99
N THR A 113 -24.38 -3.97 -17.26
CA THR A 113 -23.59 -4.82 -18.18
C THR A 113 -22.23 -4.22 -18.53
N SER A 114 -22.09 -2.90 -18.48
CA SER A 114 -20.86 -2.17 -18.75
C SER A 114 -19.93 -2.09 -17.53
N LEU A 115 -20.46 -2.02 -16.32
CA LEU A 115 -19.65 -1.93 -15.09
C LEU A 115 -18.78 -3.17 -14.85
N TYR A 116 -19.26 -4.39 -15.15
CA TYR A 116 -18.40 -5.59 -15.10
C TYR A 116 -17.27 -5.53 -16.12
N ARG A 117 -17.54 -5.00 -17.32
CA ARG A 117 -16.53 -4.82 -18.36
C ARG A 117 -15.48 -3.79 -17.93
N VAL A 118 -15.91 -2.71 -17.28
CA VAL A 118 -15.03 -1.69 -16.68
C VAL A 118 -14.12 -2.32 -15.63
N LEU A 119 -14.66 -3.11 -14.69
CA LEU A 119 -13.87 -3.79 -13.66
C LEU A 119 -12.78 -4.66 -14.28
N VAL A 120 -13.13 -5.44 -15.32
CA VAL A 120 -12.17 -6.29 -16.04
C VAL A 120 -11.09 -5.44 -16.73
N TRP A 121 -11.45 -4.35 -17.40
CA TRP A 121 -10.46 -3.45 -18.02
C TRP A 121 -9.54 -2.79 -17.00
N HIS A 122 -10.08 -2.38 -15.86
CA HIS A 122 -9.31 -1.78 -14.77
C HIS A 122 -8.38 -2.80 -14.09
N LEU A 123 -8.79 -4.07 -14.02
CA LEU A 123 -7.93 -5.16 -13.58
C LEU A 123 -6.79 -5.41 -14.60
N ILE A 124 -7.11 -5.53 -15.89
CA ILE A 124 -6.16 -5.90 -16.94
C ILE A 124 -5.20 -4.76 -17.31
N LEU A 125 -5.68 -3.52 -17.40
CA LEU A 125 -4.90 -2.36 -17.84
C LEU A 125 -4.41 -1.49 -16.68
N GLY A 126 -4.96 -1.67 -15.48
CA GLY A 126 -4.57 -0.94 -14.28
C GLY A 126 -3.74 -1.79 -13.32
N VAL A 127 -4.36 -2.79 -12.70
CA VAL A 127 -3.73 -3.58 -11.62
C VAL A 127 -2.64 -4.53 -12.13
N LEU A 128 -2.94 -5.36 -13.13
CA LEU A 128 -2.00 -6.38 -13.62
C LEU A 128 -0.68 -5.79 -14.13
N PRO A 129 -0.65 -4.67 -14.87
CA PRO A 129 0.60 -4.06 -15.31
C PRO A 129 1.44 -3.53 -14.14
N LEU A 130 0.82 -2.93 -13.12
CA LEU A 130 1.54 -2.45 -11.94
C LEU A 130 2.21 -3.60 -11.18
N ILE A 131 1.48 -4.70 -10.96
CA ILE A 131 2.02 -5.92 -10.33
C ILE A 131 3.13 -6.51 -11.20
N LEU A 132 2.89 -6.64 -12.51
CA LEU A 132 3.87 -7.21 -13.44
C LEU A 132 5.17 -6.38 -13.45
N VAL A 133 5.07 -5.06 -13.54
CA VAL A 133 6.23 -4.17 -13.52
C VAL A 133 6.99 -4.30 -12.21
N ASN A 134 6.29 -4.31 -11.06
CA ASN A 134 6.95 -4.49 -9.76
C ASN A 134 7.66 -5.86 -9.68
N LEU A 135 7.00 -6.96 -10.05
CA LEU A 135 7.60 -8.30 -10.03
C LEU A 135 8.79 -8.40 -10.98
N LEU A 136 8.68 -7.86 -12.19
CA LEU A 136 9.78 -7.87 -13.16
C LEU A 136 10.98 -7.09 -12.62
N LEU A 137 10.76 -5.89 -12.08
CA LEU A 137 11.84 -5.09 -11.51
C LEU A 137 12.45 -5.75 -10.27
N THR A 138 11.65 -6.35 -9.39
CA THR A 138 12.15 -6.98 -8.16
C THR A 138 12.93 -8.26 -8.43
N PHE A 139 12.46 -9.10 -9.37
CA PHE A 139 13.03 -10.43 -9.58
C PHE A 139 14.00 -10.55 -10.77
N THR A 140 13.91 -9.69 -11.78
CA THR A 140 14.73 -9.80 -13.00
C THR A 140 15.82 -8.74 -13.11
N LEU A 141 15.73 -7.65 -12.32
CA LEU A 141 16.75 -6.60 -12.32
C LEU A 141 18.07 -7.13 -11.74
N HIS A 142 19.15 -7.00 -12.51
CA HIS A 142 20.48 -7.39 -12.06
C HIS A 142 21.07 -6.31 -11.14
N VAL A 143 21.30 -6.66 -9.87
CA VAL A 143 21.95 -5.79 -8.89
C VAL A 143 23.39 -6.28 -8.68
N PRO A 144 24.40 -5.41 -8.85
CA PRO A 144 25.80 -5.82 -8.76
C PRO A 144 26.11 -6.33 -7.34
N GLY A 145 26.62 -7.57 -7.25
CA GLY A 145 27.00 -8.19 -5.98
C GLY A 145 25.87 -8.87 -5.21
N CYS A 146 24.65 -8.93 -5.76
CA CYS A 146 23.49 -9.56 -5.11
C CYS A 146 22.86 -10.65 -6.00
N PRO A 147 22.26 -11.69 -5.42
CA PRO A 147 21.55 -12.70 -6.19
C PRO A 147 20.25 -12.10 -6.75
N ALA A 148 19.82 -12.61 -7.91
CA ALA A 148 18.58 -12.16 -8.54
C ALA A 148 17.38 -12.45 -7.61
N GLY A 149 16.50 -11.46 -7.43
CA GLY A 149 15.33 -11.58 -6.56
C GLY A 149 15.62 -11.51 -5.06
N TYR A 150 16.78 -11.01 -4.64
CA TYR A 150 17.05 -10.79 -3.22
C TYR A 150 16.14 -9.70 -2.63
N ILE A 151 15.39 -10.04 -1.59
CA ILE A 151 14.48 -9.14 -0.86
C ILE A 151 14.81 -9.09 0.64
N GLY A 152 15.93 -9.69 1.04
CA GLY A 152 16.33 -9.82 2.44
C GLY A 152 16.95 -8.54 3.02
N PRO A 153 17.18 -8.51 4.35
CA PRO A 153 17.73 -7.35 5.03
C PRO A 153 19.20 -7.08 4.66
N GLY A 154 19.93 -8.04 4.11
CA GLY A 154 21.36 -7.91 3.89
C GLY A 154 22.15 -7.72 5.20
N GLY A 155 23.31 -7.07 5.13
CA GLY A 155 24.15 -6.86 6.31
C GLY A 155 24.67 -8.18 6.89
N GLN A 156 24.48 -8.38 8.20
CA GLN A 156 24.79 -9.63 8.92
C GLN A 156 23.72 -10.72 8.74
N ALA A 157 22.60 -10.44 8.06
CA ALA A 157 21.64 -11.47 7.71
C ALA A 157 22.29 -12.54 6.80
N ASP A 158 21.70 -13.74 6.77
CA ASP A 158 22.18 -14.85 5.95
C ASP A 158 23.67 -15.19 6.15
N GLY A 159 24.17 -15.06 7.38
CA GLY A 159 25.59 -15.30 7.70
C GLY A 159 26.55 -14.23 7.19
N GLY A 160 26.04 -13.08 6.75
CA GLY A 160 26.85 -11.97 6.25
C GLY A 160 27.31 -12.12 4.80
N VAL A 161 26.69 -13.02 4.03
CA VAL A 161 27.02 -13.25 2.61
C VAL A 161 26.64 -12.04 1.75
N TYR A 162 25.54 -11.35 2.08
CA TYR A 162 24.96 -10.28 1.27
C TYR A 162 24.97 -8.91 1.98
N ARG A 163 26.15 -8.46 2.45
CA ARG A 163 26.28 -7.26 3.29
C ARG A 163 25.71 -5.97 2.69
N ASN A 164 25.95 -5.73 1.40
CA ASN A 164 25.56 -4.48 0.72
C ASN A 164 24.29 -4.64 -0.14
N CYS A 165 23.48 -5.66 0.14
CA CYS A 165 22.32 -6.01 -0.66
C CYS A 165 20.98 -5.74 0.03
N THR A 166 20.93 -4.84 1.02
CA THR A 166 19.70 -4.52 1.77
C THR A 166 18.54 -4.23 0.81
N GLY A 167 17.49 -5.06 0.84
CA GLY A 167 16.32 -4.93 -0.04
C GLY A 167 16.56 -5.14 -1.55
N GLY A 168 17.79 -5.51 -1.94
CA GLY A 168 18.16 -5.84 -3.32
C GLY A 168 17.77 -4.77 -4.34
N ALA A 169 16.81 -5.11 -5.22
CA ALA A 169 16.35 -4.23 -6.29
C ALA A 169 15.73 -2.91 -5.76
N HIS A 170 15.13 -2.92 -4.56
CA HIS A 170 14.53 -1.73 -3.95
C HIS A 170 15.57 -0.65 -3.68
N LEU A 171 16.60 -0.97 -2.90
CA LEU A 171 17.69 -0.04 -2.62
C LEU A 171 18.41 0.40 -3.89
N TYR A 172 18.63 -0.54 -4.83
CA TYR A 172 19.31 -0.22 -6.08
C TYR A 172 18.54 0.83 -6.89
N VAL A 173 17.24 0.63 -7.11
CA VAL A 173 16.40 1.59 -7.83
C VAL A 173 16.34 2.93 -7.10
N ASP A 174 16.17 2.93 -5.77
CA ASP A 174 16.10 4.16 -4.99
C ASP A 174 17.41 4.95 -5.02
N SER A 175 18.55 4.24 -4.98
CA SER A 175 19.87 4.85 -5.08
C SER A 175 20.14 5.49 -6.45
N LEU A 176 19.55 4.95 -7.52
CA LEU A 176 19.67 5.49 -8.88
C LEU A 176 18.74 6.69 -9.11
N VAL A 177 17.53 6.64 -8.55
CA VAL A 177 16.49 7.66 -8.80
C VAL A 177 16.61 8.85 -7.87
N PHE A 178 16.82 8.61 -6.57
CA PHE A 178 16.87 9.66 -5.55
C PHE A 178 18.30 9.97 -5.12
N GLY A 179 19.20 8.99 -5.17
CA GLY A 179 20.55 9.10 -4.63
C GLY A 179 20.64 8.68 -3.16
N LEU A 180 21.78 8.12 -2.76
CA LEU A 180 21.98 7.56 -1.41
C LEU A 180 21.88 8.59 -0.28
N HIS A 181 22.12 9.88 -0.55
CA HIS A 181 22.00 10.95 0.46
C HIS A 181 20.55 11.39 0.68
N HIS A 182 19.65 11.05 -0.23
CA HIS A 182 18.25 11.50 -0.22
C HIS A 182 17.27 10.40 0.17
N ILE A 183 17.77 9.28 0.69
CA ILE A 183 16.98 8.17 1.23
C ILE A 183 17.11 8.10 2.75
N PHE A 184 16.28 7.29 3.41
CA PHE A 184 16.32 7.16 4.87
C PHE A 184 17.66 6.60 5.37
N GLN A 185 18.37 7.40 6.18
CA GLN A 185 19.73 7.10 6.64
C GLN A 185 19.78 6.14 7.83
N THR A 186 18.72 6.10 8.64
CA THR A 186 18.68 5.35 9.91
C THR A 186 17.51 4.36 9.96
N PRO A 187 17.47 3.36 9.06
CA PRO A 187 16.39 2.37 9.03
C PRO A 187 16.39 1.47 10.26
N THR A 188 15.23 0.94 10.62
CA THR A 188 15.06 0.01 11.77
C THR A 188 15.92 -1.25 11.63
N CYS A 189 16.17 -1.71 10.41
CA CYS A 189 17.03 -2.86 10.13
C CYS A 189 18.52 -2.62 10.44
N GLN A 190 18.98 -1.36 10.47
CA GLN A 190 20.38 -1.01 10.70
C GLN A 190 20.87 -1.48 12.07
N GLN A 191 20.07 -1.33 13.12
CA GLN A 191 20.46 -1.73 14.47
C GLN A 191 20.61 -3.25 14.60
N ARG A 192 19.76 -4.02 13.91
CA ARG A 192 19.71 -5.49 14.05
C ARG A 192 20.67 -6.22 13.11
N TYR A 193 20.81 -5.73 11.88
CA TYR A 193 21.54 -6.38 10.80
C TYR A 193 22.81 -5.62 10.39
N GLN A 194 23.11 -4.46 10.99
CA GLN A 194 24.27 -3.63 10.66
C GLN A 194 24.34 -3.28 9.17
N THR A 195 23.19 -2.85 8.64
CA THR A 195 23.00 -2.50 7.23
C THR A 195 23.28 -1.01 6.98
N GLY A 196 23.43 -0.64 5.71
CA GLY A 196 23.52 0.75 5.27
C GLY A 196 22.15 1.45 5.21
N PRO A 197 22.10 2.67 4.64
CA PRO A 197 20.87 3.41 4.38
C PRO A 197 19.88 2.58 3.54
N TYR A 198 18.60 2.67 3.88
CA TYR A 198 17.53 1.94 3.19
C TYR A 198 16.18 2.61 3.44
N ASP A 199 15.39 2.79 2.38
CA ASP A 199 14.07 3.43 2.48
C ASP A 199 12.95 2.42 2.22
N PRO A 200 12.06 2.15 3.19
CA PRO A 200 10.89 1.31 2.96
C PRO A 200 9.84 2.00 2.07
N GLU A 201 9.91 3.31 1.89
CA GLU A 201 8.95 4.14 1.15
C GLU A 201 9.49 4.58 -0.22
N GLY A 202 10.43 3.81 -0.77
CA GLY A 202 11.06 4.02 -2.07
C GLY A 202 10.15 3.85 -3.29
N LEU A 203 10.72 4.04 -4.48
CA LEU A 203 9.98 4.09 -5.74
C LEU A 203 9.27 2.78 -6.08
N LEU A 204 9.94 1.63 -5.88
CA LEU A 204 9.29 0.33 -6.11
C LEU A 204 8.11 0.12 -5.16
N ASN A 205 8.18 0.66 -3.94
CA ASN A 205 7.05 0.65 -3.02
C ASN A 205 5.92 1.56 -3.51
N TRP A 206 6.20 2.70 -4.16
CA TRP A 206 5.14 3.55 -4.73
C TRP A 206 4.24 2.81 -5.73
N ILE A 207 4.79 1.85 -6.48
CA ILE A 207 4.03 0.98 -7.39
C ILE A 207 3.07 0.06 -6.61
N MET A 208 3.53 -0.49 -5.49
CA MET A 208 2.70 -1.33 -4.61
C MET A 208 1.62 -0.52 -3.90
N VAL A 209 1.92 0.71 -3.50
CA VAL A 209 0.96 1.66 -2.93
C VAL A 209 -0.09 2.05 -3.98
N ALA A 210 0.32 2.30 -5.22
CA ALA A 210 -0.60 2.55 -6.34
C ALA A 210 -1.51 1.34 -6.60
N THR A 211 -0.96 0.13 -6.56
CA THR A 211 -1.73 -1.12 -6.68
C THR A 211 -2.78 -1.23 -5.56
N THR A 212 -2.39 -0.94 -4.32
CA THR A 212 -3.28 -0.98 -3.15
C THR A 212 -4.40 0.06 -3.25
N ALA A 213 -4.09 1.26 -3.72
CA ALA A 213 -5.09 2.27 -4.03
C ALA A 213 -6.05 1.80 -5.13
N TYR A 214 -5.53 1.16 -6.18
CA TYR A 214 -6.34 0.61 -7.26
C TYR A 214 -7.31 -0.48 -6.78
N LEU A 215 -6.90 -1.32 -5.82
CA LEU A 215 -7.79 -2.29 -5.18
C LEU A 215 -8.94 -1.60 -4.42
N GLY A 216 -8.65 -0.47 -3.75
CA GLY A 216 -9.69 0.37 -3.13
C GLY A 216 -10.66 0.95 -4.15
N TYR A 217 -10.16 1.42 -5.30
CA TYR A 217 -10.98 1.88 -6.41
C TYR A 217 -11.91 0.76 -6.95
N LEU A 218 -11.37 -0.44 -7.18
CA LEU A 218 -12.15 -1.59 -7.65
C LEU A 218 -13.20 -2.03 -6.63
N GLN A 219 -12.87 -1.99 -5.34
CA GLN A 219 -13.81 -2.32 -4.28
C GLN A 219 -14.96 -1.31 -4.20
N ALA A 220 -14.69 -0.02 -4.41
CA ALA A 220 -15.74 1.00 -4.51
C ALA A 220 -16.67 0.74 -5.70
N ALA A 221 -16.09 0.44 -6.88
CA ALA A 221 -16.85 0.09 -8.08
C ALA A 221 -17.72 -1.17 -7.89
N LEU A 222 -17.17 -2.21 -7.26
CA LEU A 222 -17.91 -3.43 -6.91
C LEU A 222 -19.06 -3.11 -5.93
N LEU A 223 -18.79 -2.28 -4.92
CA LEU A 223 -19.80 -1.87 -3.94
C LEU A 223 -20.97 -1.17 -4.62
N THR A 224 -20.74 -0.24 -5.55
CA THR A 224 -21.81 0.43 -6.30
C THR A 224 -22.67 -0.55 -7.09
N ILE A 225 -22.07 -1.55 -7.76
CA ILE A 225 -22.82 -2.60 -8.46
C ILE A 225 -23.69 -3.41 -7.47
N THR A 226 -23.20 -3.62 -6.25
CA THR A 226 -23.92 -4.38 -5.23
C THR A 226 -25.06 -3.61 -4.58
N LEU A 227 -24.87 -2.31 -4.32
CA LEU A 227 -25.89 -1.48 -3.69
C LEU A 227 -27.16 -1.34 -4.55
N GLU A 228 -27.03 -1.47 -5.88
CA GLU A 228 -28.17 -1.53 -6.80
C GLU A 228 -28.84 -2.93 -6.91
N GLN A 229 -28.35 -3.96 -6.19
CA GLN A 229 -28.96 -5.29 -6.15
C GLN A 229 -29.96 -5.43 -5.00
N SER A 230 -30.91 -6.37 -5.13
CA SER A 230 -31.80 -6.80 -4.03
C SER A 230 -31.02 -7.18 -2.77
N GLN A 231 -31.58 -6.86 -1.58
CA GLN A 231 -30.99 -7.14 -0.25
C GLN A 231 -30.45 -8.58 -0.12
N SER A 232 -31.13 -9.57 -0.70
CA SER A 232 -30.72 -10.98 -0.61
C SER A 232 -29.46 -11.29 -1.42
N ARG A 233 -29.15 -10.52 -2.46
CA ARG A 233 -27.90 -10.62 -3.23
C ARG A 233 -26.79 -9.77 -2.64
N GLN A 234 -27.11 -8.63 -2.03
CA GLN A 234 -26.17 -7.84 -1.22
C GLN A 234 -25.61 -8.68 -0.08
N LEU A 235 -26.49 -9.34 0.68
CA LEU A 235 -26.09 -10.20 1.79
C LEU A 235 -25.25 -11.39 1.31
N ARG A 236 -25.63 -12.03 0.20
CA ARG A 236 -24.88 -13.15 -0.41
C ARG A 236 -23.51 -12.75 -0.93
N LEU A 237 -23.35 -11.58 -1.55
CA LEU A 237 -22.04 -11.16 -2.03
C LEU A 237 -21.15 -10.64 -0.90
N LEU A 238 -21.69 -9.91 0.08
CA LEU A 238 -20.96 -9.56 1.30
C LEU A 238 -20.56 -10.81 2.08
N THR A 239 -21.42 -11.83 2.13
CA THR A 239 -21.04 -13.13 2.70
C THR A 239 -20.11 -13.91 1.79
N VAL A 240 -20.08 -13.78 0.46
CA VAL A 240 -19.11 -14.47 -0.42
C VAL A 240 -17.75 -13.78 -0.42
N CYS A 241 -17.69 -12.46 -0.52
CA CYS A 241 -16.46 -11.69 -0.31
C CYS A 241 -15.96 -11.85 1.13
N GLY A 242 -16.86 -11.77 2.11
CA GLY A 242 -16.57 -12.03 3.52
C GLY A 242 -16.16 -13.48 3.78
N SER A 243 -16.82 -14.48 3.17
CA SER A 243 -16.47 -15.90 3.34
C SER A 243 -15.26 -16.32 2.54
N GLY A 244 -14.94 -15.67 1.42
CA GLY A 244 -13.64 -15.82 0.76
C GLY A 244 -12.49 -15.34 1.65
N LEU A 245 -12.70 -14.21 2.34
CA LEU A 245 -11.76 -13.66 3.33
C LEU A 245 -11.73 -14.50 4.63
N ILE A 246 -12.85 -15.09 5.03
CA ILE A 246 -12.95 -15.98 6.21
C ILE A 246 -12.43 -17.38 5.88
N LEU A 247 -12.58 -17.91 4.66
CA LEU A 247 -12.02 -19.20 4.23
C LEU A 247 -10.51 -19.10 4.06
N SER A 248 -10.00 -17.98 3.50
CA SER A 248 -8.56 -17.69 3.56
C SER A 248 -8.07 -17.49 4.99
N GLY A 249 -8.93 -16.97 5.89
CA GLY A 249 -8.66 -16.87 7.32
C GLY A 249 -8.65 -18.23 8.05
N ILE A 250 -9.64 -19.09 7.82
CA ILE A 250 -9.82 -20.40 8.49
C ILE A 250 -8.79 -21.42 7.98
N HIS A 251 -8.44 -21.37 6.69
CA HIS A 251 -7.33 -22.14 6.13
C HIS A 251 -6.07 -21.99 6.99
N GLU A 252 -5.92 -20.82 7.59
CA GLU A 252 -4.71 -20.49 8.30
C GLU A 252 -4.81 -20.45 9.82
N VAL A 253 -5.98 -20.16 10.38
CA VAL A 253 -6.27 -20.37 11.81
C VAL A 253 -6.12 -21.86 12.16
N CYS A 254 -6.49 -22.77 11.25
CA CYS A 254 -6.30 -24.21 11.46
C CYS A 254 -4.83 -24.68 11.44
N GLN A 255 -3.89 -23.86 10.97
CA GLN A 255 -2.45 -24.16 11.07
C GLN A 255 -1.83 -23.72 12.40
N TYR A 256 -2.52 -22.87 13.18
CA TYR A 256 -2.00 -22.28 14.43
C TYR A 256 -2.33 -23.10 15.70
N PHE A 257 -3.36 -23.95 15.69
CA PHE A 257 -3.90 -24.49 16.95
C PHE A 257 -3.15 -25.69 17.57
N ALA A 258 -2.03 -26.16 16.97
CA ALA A 258 -1.09 -27.09 17.64
C ALA A 258 0.28 -27.14 16.92
N PRO A 259 1.47 -27.01 17.59
CA PRO A 259 1.75 -26.91 19.03
C PRO A 259 2.70 -25.76 19.50
N PHE A 260 2.38 -25.20 20.66
CA PHE A 260 3.24 -24.77 21.80
C PHE A 260 4.53 -23.95 21.55
N ALA A 261 4.38 -22.60 21.60
CA ALA A 261 5.34 -21.56 22.01
C ALA A 261 6.84 -21.70 21.62
N ALA A 262 7.37 -20.74 20.84
CA ALA A 262 8.82 -20.50 20.73
C ALA A 262 9.19 -19.01 20.71
N LYS A 263 10.39 -18.75 21.26
CA LYS A 263 11.08 -17.50 21.63
C LYS A 263 11.43 -16.57 20.44
N PRO A 264 11.93 -15.33 20.71
CA PRO A 264 12.47 -14.43 19.68
C PRO A 264 13.47 -15.14 18.76
N LEU A 265 13.20 -15.11 17.46
CA LEU A 265 13.90 -15.87 16.43
C LEU A 265 15.36 -15.40 16.24
N GLN A 266 16.30 -16.36 16.18
CA GLN A 266 17.70 -16.13 15.82
C GLN A 266 17.91 -16.27 14.30
N THR A 267 19.04 -15.78 13.80
CA THR A 267 19.45 -15.76 12.38
C THR A 267 19.29 -17.13 11.70
N GLY A 268 18.44 -17.19 10.65
CA GLY A 268 18.31 -18.36 9.76
C GLY A 268 16.90 -18.94 9.59
N GLU A 269 15.89 -18.45 10.31
CA GLU A 269 14.51 -18.97 10.19
C GLU A 269 13.63 -18.06 9.31
N ARG A 270 12.93 -18.66 8.33
CA ARG A 270 11.99 -17.94 7.45
C ARG A 270 10.61 -17.82 8.12
N LEU A 271 10.10 -16.59 8.20
CA LEU A 271 8.71 -16.29 8.54
C LEU A 271 7.78 -16.59 7.34
N PRO A 272 6.71 -17.40 7.50
CA PRO A 272 5.80 -17.70 6.41
C PRO A 272 4.81 -16.55 6.18
N GLN A 273 4.55 -16.26 4.91
CA GLN A 273 3.97 -15.02 4.33
C GLN A 273 2.54 -14.64 4.76
N PHE A 274 1.92 -15.30 5.73
CA PHE A 274 0.51 -15.14 6.03
C PHE A 274 0.16 -14.28 7.25
N GLU A 275 1.07 -14.14 8.23
CA GLU A 275 0.86 -13.15 9.30
C GLU A 275 0.65 -11.74 8.71
N LEU A 276 1.23 -11.49 7.53
CA LEU A 276 1.08 -10.25 6.77
C LEU A 276 -0.37 -9.95 6.30
N LEU A 277 -1.25 -10.95 6.23
CA LEU A 277 -2.59 -10.83 5.65
C LEU A 277 -3.70 -10.58 6.70
N LEU A 278 -3.55 -11.15 7.90
CA LEU A 278 -4.53 -11.07 9.01
C LEU A 278 -4.75 -9.64 9.50
N TYR A 279 -3.68 -8.86 9.50
CA TYR A 279 -3.64 -7.47 9.93
C TYR A 279 -4.30 -6.54 8.89
N ASN A 280 -4.16 -6.81 7.59
CA ASN A 280 -4.85 -6.04 6.53
C ASN A 280 -6.38 -6.14 6.65
N LEU A 281 -6.89 -7.23 7.23
CA LEU A 281 -8.32 -7.46 7.47
C LEU A 281 -8.88 -6.67 8.67
N VAL A 282 -8.09 -6.46 9.74
CA VAL A 282 -8.54 -5.73 10.94
C VAL A 282 -8.84 -4.26 10.64
N GLY A 283 -8.05 -3.63 9.77
CA GLY A 283 -8.28 -2.25 9.35
C GLY A 283 -9.47 -2.05 8.44
N LEU A 284 -9.67 -2.97 7.51
CA LEU A 284 -10.83 -2.93 6.64
C LEU A 284 -12.12 -3.07 7.46
N PHE A 285 -12.11 -3.95 8.47
CA PHE A 285 -13.25 -4.16 9.37
C PHE A 285 -13.51 -2.96 10.29
N THR A 286 -12.46 -2.34 10.85
CA THR A 286 -12.61 -1.13 11.67
C THR A 286 -13.13 0.04 10.84
N TRP A 287 -12.71 0.19 9.59
CA TRP A 287 -13.20 1.26 8.71
C TRP A 287 -14.63 1.08 8.24
N ILE A 288 -15.08 -0.16 7.99
CA ILE A 288 -16.49 -0.43 7.70
C ILE A 288 -17.34 -0.04 8.91
N ILE A 289 -16.91 -0.40 10.12
CA ILE A 289 -17.62 -0.04 11.36
C ILE A 289 -17.64 1.48 11.56
N VAL A 290 -16.52 2.17 11.35
CA VAL A 290 -16.43 3.64 11.48
C VAL A 290 -17.26 4.34 10.41
N ALA A 291 -17.21 3.91 9.16
CA ALA A 291 -18.00 4.49 8.07
C ALA A 291 -19.50 4.29 8.31
N GLN A 292 -19.90 3.10 8.76
CA GLN A 292 -21.27 2.77 9.08
C GLN A 292 -21.77 3.50 10.33
N TRP A 293 -20.91 3.71 11.33
CA TRP A 293 -21.19 4.55 12.49
C TRP A 293 -21.35 6.02 12.09
N MET A 294 -20.48 6.56 11.24
CA MET A 294 -20.58 7.94 10.72
C MET A 294 -21.87 8.17 9.93
N ASP A 295 -22.29 7.21 9.10
CA ASP A 295 -23.55 7.25 8.36
C ASP A 295 -24.77 7.20 9.29
N LEU A 296 -24.76 6.31 10.28
CA LEU A 296 -25.81 6.21 11.31
C LEU A 296 -25.94 7.51 12.14
N GLN A 297 -24.82 8.18 12.42
CA GLN A 297 -24.81 9.44 13.17
C GLN A 297 -25.04 10.68 12.29
N LYS A 298 -25.26 10.51 10.97
CA LYS A 298 -25.36 11.61 9.99
C LYS A 298 -24.19 12.61 10.07
N ILE A 299 -23.01 12.13 10.44
CA ILE A 299 -21.78 12.93 10.48
C ILE A 299 -21.23 12.96 9.06
N PHE A 300 -21.89 13.76 8.22
CA PHE A 300 -21.37 14.08 6.91
C PHE A 300 -20.42 15.25 7.09
N ILE A 301 -19.13 15.02 6.81
CA ILE A 301 -18.23 16.14 6.51
C ILE A 301 -18.80 16.76 5.23
N LYS A 302 -19.52 17.87 5.37
CA LYS A 302 -19.80 18.75 4.23
C LYS A 302 -18.45 19.30 3.80
N VAL A 303 -17.88 18.68 2.76
CA VAL A 303 -16.82 19.27 1.93
C VAL A 303 -17.50 20.28 1.01
#